data_AF-A0A353TFH6-F1
#
_entry.id   AF-A0A353TFH6-F1
#
_cell.length_a   1.000
_cell.length_b   1.000
_cell.length_c   1.000
_cell.angle_alpha   90.00
_cell.angle_beta   90.00
_cell.angle_gamma   90.00
#
_symmetry.space_group_name_H-M   'P 1'
#
loop_
_entity.id
_entity.type
_entity.pdbx_description
1 polymer ?
#
loop_
_entity_poly.entity_id
_entity_poly.type
_entity_poly.pdbx_seq_one_letter_code
_entity_poly.pdbx_strand_id
1 'polypeptide(L)'
;MKDFITSEIKNENAVLVGLITPEQSEEKVNEYLDELAFLAETAGLVPGKRYVQRLDMPNAVTFVGTGKLQEISEYVLDEDNQVGVVIFDDELSAKQIRNIEKELKIRILDRTSLILDIFAMRAQTSHAKAQVELAQYQYLLPRLTRMWTHLERQRGGGGVIMRGPGETQLET
;
A
#
# COMPACT_ATOMS: atom_id res chain seq x y z
N MET A 1 -5.87 -10.57 -17.98
CA MET A 1 -6.51 -9.38 -17.36
C MET A 1 -7.18 -9.73 -16.02
N LYS A 2 -7.58 -11.00 -15.79
CA LYS A 2 -7.99 -11.50 -14.46
C LYS A 2 -6.80 -11.64 -13.48
N ASP A 3 -5.59 -11.66 -14.00
CA ASP A 3 -4.37 -12.00 -13.26
C ASP A 3 -3.74 -10.82 -12.51
N PHE A 4 -4.30 -9.61 -12.64
CA PHE A 4 -3.82 -8.42 -11.92
C PHE A 4 -4.48 -8.21 -10.55
N ILE A 5 -5.59 -8.90 -10.26
CA ILE A 5 -6.41 -8.64 -9.07
C ILE A 5 -6.14 -9.66 -7.96
N THR A 6 -5.73 -10.88 -8.30
CA THR A 6 -5.39 -11.91 -7.31
C THR A 6 -3.87 -11.95 -7.15
N SER A 7 -3.36 -11.12 -6.23
CA SER A 7 -2.04 -11.39 -5.65
C SER A 7 -2.14 -12.77 -4.98
N GLU A 8 -1.46 -13.78 -5.53
CA GLU A 8 -1.24 -15.04 -4.80
C GLU A 8 -0.45 -14.68 -3.54
N ILE A 9 -1.16 -14.53 -2.41
CA ILE A 9 -0.50 -14.29 -1.13
C ILE A 9 0.24 -15.57 -0.77
N LYS A 10 1.52 -15.59 -1.10
CA LYS A 10 2.47 -16.61 -0.65
C LYS A 10 2.76 -16.37 0.82
N ASN A 11 3.22 -17.45 1.47
CA ASN A 11 3.64 -17.48 2.87
C ASN A 11 4.90 -16.61 3.05
N GLU A 12 4.71 -15.30 3.03
CA GLU A 12 5.75 -14.27 3.04
C GLU A 12 5.86 -13.65 4.43
N ASN A 13 7.10 -13.40 4.85
CA ASN A 13 7.36 -12.66 6.09
C ASN A 13 6.92 -11.20 5.91
N ALA A 14 6.09 -10.73 6.83
CA ALA A 14 5.53 -9.39 6.84
C ALA A 14 6.17 -8.53 7.93
N VAL A 15 6.62 -7.34 7.56
CA VAL A 15 7.01 -6.30 8.52
C VAL A 15 5.80 -5.40 8.76
N LEU A 16 5.50 -5.09 10.02
CA LEU A 16 4.38 -4.23 10.40
C LEU A 16 4.89 -2.84 10.80
N VAL A 17 4.23 -1.79 10.34
CA VAL A 17 4.64 -0.40 10.59
C VAL A 17 3.46 0.41 11.13
N GLY A 18 3.63 1.01 12.31
CA GLY A 18 2.65 1.89 12.96
C GLY A 18 3.23 3.24 13.35
N LEU A 19 2.35 4.19 13.66
CA LEU A 19 2.73 5.51 14.16
C LEU A 19 2.10 5.78 15.53
N ILE A 20 2.82 6.50 16.37
CA ILE A 20 2.27 7.08 17.60
C ILE A 20 2.06 8.57 17.33
N THR A 21 0.79 9.00 17.28
CA THR A 21 0.41 10.41 17.16
C THR A 21 -0.05 10.99 18.51
N PRO A 22 -0.17 12.32 18.66
CA PRO A 22 -0.67 12.93 19.90
C PRO A 22 -2.07 12.44 20.29
N GLU A 23 -2.89 12.02 19.33
CA GLU A 23 -4.24 11.48 19.56
C GLU A 23 -4.25 9.98 19.92
N GLN A 24 -3.12 9.28 19.78
CA GLN A 24 -3.02 7.83 19.96
C GLN A 24 -1.95 7.47 20.99
N SER A 25 -2.35 6.81 22.08
CA SER A 25 -1.38 6.30 23.05
C SER A 25 -0.55 5.16 22.47
N GLU A 26 0.65 4.95 23.01
CA GLU A 26 1.52 3.83 22.65
C GLU A 26 0.86 2.47 22.87
N GLU A 27 0.06 2.33 23.93
CA GLU A 27 -0.75 1.15 24.19
C GLU A 27 -1.76 0.90 23.06
N LYS A 28 -2.44 1.95 22.60
CA LYS A 28 -3.41 1.86 21.49
C LYS A 28 -2.76 1.42 20.18
N VAL A 29 -1.57 1.94 19.89
CA VAL A 29 -0.81 1.55 18.69
C VAL A 29 -0.38 0.10 18.75
N ASN A 30 0.02 -0.40 19.92
CA ASN A 30 0.34 -1.82 20.09
C ASN A 30 -0.90 -2.71 19.87
N GLU A 31 -2.07 -2.32 20.39
CA GLU A 31 -3.34 -3.03 20.12
C GLU A 31 -3.65 -3.08 18.62
N TYR A 32 -3.46 -1.96 17.91
CA TYR A 32 -3.68 -1.92 16.46
C TYR A 32 -2.70 -2.79 15.68
N LEU A 33 -1.43 -2.84 16.10
CA LEU A 33 -0.44 -3.72 15.48
C LEU A 33 -0.68 -5.21 15.79
N ASP A 34 -1.26 -5.53 16.95
CA ASP A 34 -1.73 -6.89 17.26
C ASP A 34 -2.89 -7.29 16.34
N GLU A 35 -3.85 -6.39 16.14
CA GLU A 35 -4.93 -6.59 15.18
C GLU A 35 -4.39 -6.73 13.75
N LEU A 36 -3.45 -5.87 13.33
CA LEU A 36 -2.85 -5.90 12.01
C LEU A 36 -2.08 -7.21 11.77
N ALA A 37 -1.40 -7.73 12.79
CA ALA A 37 -0.77 -9.05 12.73
C ALA A 37 -1.80 -10.16 12.48
N PHE A 38 -2.93 -10.13 13.20
CA PHE A 38 -4.02 -11.09 13.02
C PHE A 38 -4.66 -11.01 11.62
N LEU A 39 -4.82 -9.79 11.08
CA LEU A 39 -5.27 -9.60 9.69
C LEU A 39 -4.26 -10.17 8.70
N ALA A 40 -2.96 -9.94 8.91
CA ALA A 40 -1.90 -10.48 8.06
C ALA A 40 -1.91 -12.02 8.06
N GLU A 41 -2.01 -12.65 9.23
CA GLU A 41 -2.16 -14.11 9.35
C GLU A 41 -3.41 -14.62 8.62
N THR A 42 -4.52 -13.91 8.76
CA THR A 42 -5.77 -14.25 8.07
C THR A 42 -5.64 -14.19 6.55
N ALA A 43 -4.78 -13.31 6.04
CA ALA A 43 -4.47 -13.19 4.62
C ALA A 43 -3.43 -14.23 4.15
N GLY A 44 -2.84 -15.03 5.04
CA GLY A 44 -1.81 -16.02 4.72
C GLY A 44 -0.37 -15.48 4.75
N LEU A 45 -0.15 -14.35 5.42
CA LEU A 45 1.17 -13.76 5.66
C LEU A 45 1.71 -14.17 7.04
N VAL A 46 3.03 -14.10 7.22
CA VAL A 46 3.69 -14.38 8.49
C VAL A 46 4.14 -13.06 9.12
N PRO A 47 3.38 -12.45 10.06
CA PRO A 47 3.80 -11.22 10.71
C PRO A 47 5.07 -11.46 11.53
N GLY A 48 6.07 -10.60 11.32
CA GLY A 48 7.37 -10.67 11.99
C GLY A 48 7.69 -9.37 12.72
N LYS A 49 8.68 -8.64 12.22
CA LYS A 49 9.20 -7.43 12.86
C LYS A 49 8.16 -6.32 12.85
N ARG A 50 8.08 -5.58 13.96
CA ARG A 50 7.27 -4.36 14.09
C ARG A 50 8.17 -3.13 14.19
N TYR A 51 7.78 -2.07 13.49
CA TYR A 51 8.37 -0.74 13.58
C TYR A 51 7.31 0.26 14.01
N VAL A 52 7.68 1.11 14.96
CA VAL A 52 6.83 2.20 15.43
C VAL A 52 7.65 3.48 15.41
N GLN A 53 7.03 4.58 14.98
CA GLN A 53 7.61 5.91 15.09
C GLN A 53 6.62 6.89 15.69
N ARG A 54 7.10 7.70 16.63
CA ARG A 54 6.35 8.84 17.15
C ARG A 54 6.46 10.03 16.20
N LEU A 55 5.32 10.55 15.74
CA LEU A 55 5.23 11.73 14.87
C LEU A 55 3.94 12.49 15.22
N ASP A 56 3.93 13.82 15.11
CA ASP A 56 2.70 14.60 15.31
C ASP A 56 1.62 14.26 14.27
N MET A 57 2.05 13.89 13.06
CA MET A 57 1.19 13.43 11.98
C MET A 57 1.99 12.58 10.99
N PRO A 58 1.35 11.70 10.19
CA PRO A 58 2.03 10.90 9.19
C PRO A 58 2.80 11.76 8.19
N ASN A 59 4.02 11.35 7.85
CA ASN A 59 4.82 12.04 6.86
C ASN A 59 4.14 11.96 5.48
N ALA A 60 3.83 13.11 4.87
CA ALA A 60 3.12 13.20 3.59
C ALA A 60 3.89 12.61 2.38
N VAL A 61 5.15 12.22 2.55
CA VAL A 61 6.01 11.63 1.51
C VAL A 61 6.17 10.13 1.69
N THR A 62 6.36 9.64 2.92
CA THR A 62 6.75 8.24 3.21
C THR A 62 6.05 7.62 4.41
N PHE A 63 5.03 8.27 4.98
CA PHE A 63 4.29 7.88 6.19
C PHE A 63 5.12 7.93 7.48
N VAL A 64 6.26 7.24 7.51
CA VAL A 64 7.32 7.40 8.50
C VAL A 64 8.33 8.46 8.05
N GLY A 65 9.16 8.95 8.98
CA GLY A 65 10.31 9.81 8.66
C GLY A 65 11.42 9.05 7.92
N THR A 66 12.30 9.78 7.23
CA THR A 66 13.37 9.21 6.39
C THR A 66 14.31 8.27 7.15
N GLY A 67 14.71 8.64 8.36
CA GLY A 67 15.59 7.78 9.17
C GLY A 67 14.95 6.44 9.55
N LYS A 68 13.64 6.44 9.87
CA LYS A 68 12.90 5.21 10.15
C LYS A 68 12.68 4.39 8.88
N LEU A 69 12.41 5.04 7.76
CA LEU A 69 12.30 4.34 6.47
C LEU A 69 13.62 3.66 6.10
N GLN A 70 14.76 4.31 6.35
CA GLN A 70 16.07 3.72 6.11
C GLN A 70 16.32 2.51 7.03
N GLU A 71 15.98 2.60 8.31
CA GLU A 71 16.05 1.48 9.25
C GLU A 71 15.18 0.28 8.80
N ILE A 72 13.98 0.55 8.29
CA ILE A 72 13.12 -0.48 7.69
C ILE A 72 13.78 -1.07 6.44
N SER A 73 14.35 -0.22 5.58
CA SER A 73 15.04 -0.62 4.35
C SER A 73 16.20 -1.56 4.64
N GLU A 74 17.04 -1.23 5.61
CA GLU A 74 18.19 -2.05 6.01
C GLU A 74 17.74 -3.45 6.47
N TYR A 75 16.64 -3.55 7.22
CA TYR A 75 16.09 -4.84 7.64
C TYR A 75 15.44 -5.62 6.50
N VAL A 76 14.72 -4.94 5.61
CA VAL A 76 14.02 -5.55 4.46
C VAL A 76 14.99 -6.06 3.41
N LEU A 77 16.08 -5.34 3.16
CA LEU A 77 17.09 -5.68 2.15
C LEU A 77 18.08 -6.75 2.63
N ASP A 78 18.09 -7.06 3.91
CA ASP A 78 18.85 -8.19 4.46
C ASP A 78 18.17 -9.51 4.08
N GLU A 79 18.81 -10.26 3.19
CA GLU A 79 18.30 -11.51 2.61
C GLU A 79 18.02 -12.59 3.67
N ASP A 80 18.71 -12.54 4.81
CA ASP A 80 18.51 -13.51 5.91
C ASP A 80 17.12 -13.34 6.56
N ASN A 81 16.51 -12.16 6.47
CA ASN A 81 15.19 -11.88 7.05
C ASN A 81 14.04 -12.34 6.15
N GLN A 82 14.30 -12.57 4.85
CA GLN A 82 13.33 -13.08 3.87
C GLN A 82 11.98 -12.32 3.87
N VAL A 83 12.03 -11.00 4.02
CA VAL A 83 10.81 -10.17 4.03
C VAL A 83 10.22 -10.18 2.62
N GLY A 84 8.91 -10.45 2.50
CA GLY A 84 8.16 -10.40 1.24
C GLY A 84 7.20 -9.21 1.14
N VAL A 85 6.81 -8.64 2.28
CA VAL A 85 5.87 -7.51 2.32
C VAL A 85 6.08 -6.62 3.54
N VAL A 86 5.82 -5.32 3.36
CA VAL A 86 5.70 -4.36 4.47
C VAL A 86 4.27 -3.85 4.54
N ILE A 87 3.65 -3.97 5.71
CA ILE A 87 2.26 -3.61 5.96
C ILE A 87 2.21 -2.39 6.89
N PHE A 88 1.55 -1.33 6.42
CA PHE A 88 1.33 -0.11 7.17
C PHE A 88 -0.05 -0.14 7.83
N ASP A 89 -0.12 0.29 9.09
CA ASP A 89 -1.33 0.21 9.90
C ASP A 89 -2.45 1.16 9.46
N ASP A 90 -2.09 2.28 8.82
CA ASP A 90 -3.02 3.26 8.28
C ASP A 90 -3.04 3.21 6.75
N GLU A 91 -4.14 3.69 6.16
CA GLU A 91 -4.22 3.88 4.71
C GLU A 91 -3.14 4.84 4.21
N LEU A 92 -2.37 4.40 3.23
CA LEU A 92 -1.34 5.21 2.61
C LEU A 92 -1.95 5.99 1.45
N SER A 93 -1.45 7.19 1.15
CA SER A 93 -1.75 7.87 -0.11
C SER A 93 -0.99 7.25 -1.28
N ALA A 94 -1.47 7.43 -2.51
CA ALA A 94 -0.78 7.00 -3.73
C ALA A 94 0.68 7.52 -3.83
N LYS A 95 0.94 8.72 -3.29
CA LYS A 95 2.29 9.31 -3.24
C LYS A 95 3.18 8.55 -2.26
N GLN A 96 2.67 8.24 -1.06
CA GLN A 96 3.41 7.49 -0.05
C GLN A 96 3.77 6.09 -0.55
N ILE A 97 2.79 5.32 -1.07
CA ILE A 97 3.04 3.98 -1.63
C ILE A 97 4.18 4.01 -2.64
N ARG A 98 4.09 4.86 -3.66
CA ARG A 98 5.11 4.96 -4.72
C ARG A 98 6.50 5.29 -4.17
N ASN A 99 6.60 6.19 -3.20
CA ASN A 99 7.89 6.59 -2.64
C ASN A 99 8.48 5.50 -1.76
N ILE A 100 7.65 4.82 -0.97
CA ILE A 100 8.06 3.71 -0.11
C ILE A 100 8.49 2.52 -0.99
N GLU A 101 7.70 2.13 -1.99
CA GLU A 101 8.07 1.08 -2.96
C GLU A 101 9.38 1.39 -3.69
N LYS A 102 9.60 2.66 -4.05
CA LYS A 102 10.84 3.09 -4.69
C LYS A 102 12.04 2.88 -3.76
N GLU A 103 11.87 3.08 -2.45
CA GLU A 103 12.95 2.93 -1.47
C GLU A 103 13.17 1.46 -1.10
N LEU A 104 12.11 0.76 -0.73
CA LEU A 104 12.18 -0.59 -0.15
C LEU A 104 12.24 -1.71 -1.21
N LYS A 105 11.89 -1.42 -2.47
CA LYS A 105 11.90 -2.37 -3.61
C LYS A 105 11.10 -3.66 -3.39
N ILE A 106 10.15 -3.62 -2.46
CA ILE A 106 9.31 -4.73 -2.04
C ILE A 106 7.85 -4.34 -2.14
N ARG A 107 6.96 -5.34 -2.09
CA ARG A 107 5.52 -5.12 -2.05
C ARG A 107 5.13 -4.37 -0.77
N ILE A 108 4.30 -3.33 -0.93
CA ILE A 108 3.76 -2.54 0.17
C ILE A 108 2.25 -2.78 0.25
N LEU A 109 1.75 -3.06 1.44
CA LEU A 109 0.33 -3.09 1.75
C LEU A 109 0.01 -2.03 2.80
N ASP A 110 -1.23 -1.56 2.78
CA ASP A 110 -1.80 -0.85 3.92
C ASP A 110 -2.98 -1.65 4.49
N ARG A 111 -3.48 -1.21 5.64
CA ARG A 111 -4.61 -1.87 6.32
C ARG A 111 -5.82 -2.00 5.40
N THR A 112 -6.13 -0.98 4.60
CA THR A 112 -7.28 -1.00 3.68
C THR A 112 -7.10 -2.05 2.60
N SER A 113 -5.94 -2.13 1.95
CA SER A 113 -5.67 -3.13 0.91
C SER A 113 -5.68 -4.55 1.48
N LEU A 114 -5.09 -4.76 2.67
CA LEU A 114 -5.10 -6.05 3.36
C LEU A 114 -6.52 -6.53 3.68
N ILE A 115 -7.39 -5.65 4.17
CA ILE A 115 -8.79 -5.99 4.46
C ILE A 115 -9.54 -6.36 3.18
N LEU A 116 -9.34 -5.60 2.09
CA LEU A 116 -9.95 -5.91 0.79
C LEU A 116 -9.50 -7.27 0.25
N ASP A 117 -8.22 -7.63 0.43
CA ASP A 117 -7.70 -8.94 0.05
C ASP A 117 -8.35 -10.07 0.85
N ILE A 118 -8.50 -9.91 2.17
CA ILE A 118 -9.20 -10.88 3.02
C ILE A 118 -10.66 -11.04 2.58
N PHE A 119 -11.34 -9.94 2.24
CA PHE A 119 -12.71 -10.02 1.72
C PHE A 119 -12.78 -10.72 0.37
N ALA A 120 -11.82 -10.48 -0.52
CA ALA A 120 -11.74 -11.16 -1.81
C ALA A 120 -11.54 -12.67 -1.64
N MET A 121 -10.66 -13.07 -0.70
CA MET A 121 -10.44 -14.48 -0.34
C MET A 121 -11.70 -15.16 0.20
N ARG A 122 -12.52 -14.43 0.97
CA ARG A 122 -13.71 -14.98 1.63
C ARG A 122 -14.99 -14.89 0.79
N ALA A 123 -15.06 -14.03 -0.23
CA ALA A 123 -16.25 -13.81 -1.03
C ALA A 123 -16.65 -15.05 -1.85
N GLN A 124 -17.73 -15.72 -1.44
CA GLN A 124 -18.21 -16.94 -2.12
C GLN A 124 -19.31 -16.68 -3.16
N THR A 125 -20.22 -15.74 -2.88
CA THR A 125 -21.37 -15.46 -3.76
C THR A 125 -21.00 -14.46 -4.86
N SER A 126 -21.72 -14.51 -5.98
CA SER A 126 -21.52 -13.57 -7.10
C SER A 126 -21.69 -12.11 -6.67
N HIS A 127 -22.70 -11.84 -5.83
CA HIS A 127 -22.94 -10.50 -5.29
C HIS A 127 -21.80 -10.03 -4.38
N ALA A 128 -21.33 -10.88 -3.46
CA ALA A 128 -20.21 -10.52 -2.58
C ALA A 128 -18.93 -10.26 -3.38
N LYS A 129 -18.64 -11.10 -4.38
CA LYS A 129 -17.49 -10.90 -5.28
C LYS A 129 -17.56 -9.56 -6.01
N ALA A 130 -18.72 -9.24 -6.59
CA ALA A 130 -18.93 -7.96 -7.29
C ALA A 130 -18.76 -6.74 -6.37
N GLN A 131 -19.23 -6.82 -5.12
CA GLN A 131 -19.05 -5.74 -4.15
C GLN A 131 -17.58 -5.55 -3.74
N VAL A 132 -16.86 -6.64 -3.51
CA VAL A 132 -15.43 -6.57 -3.19
C VAL A 132 -14.63 -6.04 -4.36
N GLU A 133 -14.90 -6.51 -5.58
CA GLU A 133 -14.25 -6.00 -6.80
C GLU A 133 -14.51 -4.50 -6.99
N LEU A 134 -15.74 -4.04 -6.77
CA LEU A 134 -16.06 -2.61 -6.82
C LEU A 134 -15.25 -1.81 -5.80
N ALA A 135 -15.15 -2.30 -4.56
CA ALA A 135 -14.36 -1.65 -3.51
C ALA A 135 -12.87 -1.62 -3.85
N GLN A 136 -12.33 -2.72 -4.39
CA GLN A 136 -10.95 -2.77 -4.90
C GLN A 136 -10.73 -1.77 -6.02
N TYR A 137 -11.66 -1.64 -6.99
CA TYR A 137 -11.54 -0.63 -8.05
C TYR A 137 -11.59 0.79 -7.49
N GLN A 138 -12.50 1.09 -6.57
CA GLN A 138 -12.59 2.40 -5.93
C GLN A 138 -11.31 2.77 -5.17
N TYR A 139 -10.69 1.79 -4.50
CA TYR A 139 -9.42 1.98 -3.80
C TYR A 139 -8.23 2.16 -4.78
N LEU A 140 -8.19 1.38 -5.88
CA LEU A 140 -7.09 1.39 -6.85
C LEU A 140 -7.14 2.60 -7.80
N LEU A 141 -8.33 3.03 -8.23
CA LEU A 141 -8.51 4.11 -9.22
C LEU A 141 -7.71 5.39 -8.90
N PRO A 142 -7.81 6.01 -7.71
CA PRO A 142 -7.04 7.22 -7.39
C PRO A 142 -5.52 6.99 -7.35
N ARG A 143 -5.08 5.73 -7.19
CA ARG A 143 -3.67 5.32 -7.12
C ARG A 143 -3.06 5.08 -8.50
N LEU A 144 -3.87 4.63 -9.46
CA LEU A 144 -3.45 4.38 -10.85
C LEU A 144 -3.37 5.66 -11.70
N THR A 145 -4.33 6.59 -11.57
CA THR A 145 -4.40 7.79 -12.42
C THR A 145 -3.14 8.66 -12.34
N ARG A 146 -2.51 8.73 -11.16
CA ARG A 146 -1.25 9.47 -10.96
C ARG A 146 -0.01 8.75 -11.50
N MET A 147 -0.08 7.43 -11.73
CA MET A 147 0.99 6.68 -12.37
C MET A 147 1.02 6.94 -13.88
N TRP A 148 -0.14 7.07 -14.52
CA TRP A 148 -0.26 7.38 -15.95
C TRP A 148 0.27 8.76 -16.32
N THR A 149 -0.01 9.81 -15.54
CA THR A 149 0.58 11.15 -15.78
C THR A 149 2.12 11.16 -15.76
N HIS A 150 2.74 10.23 -15.02
CA HIS A 150 4.20 10.07 -15.00
C HIS A 150 4.70 9.32 -16.25
N LEU A 151 3.97 8.28 -16.68
CA LEU A 151 4.28 7.50 -17.89
C LEU A 151 4.10 8.31 -19.18
N GLU A 152 3.08 9.18 -19.27
CA GLU A 152 2.91 10.11 -20.41
C GLU A 152 4.07 11.08 -20.53
N ARG A 153 4.56 11.61 -19.40
CA ARG A 153 5.75 12.48 -19.40
C ARG A 153 7.03 11.74 -19.77
N GLN A 154 7.13 10.45 -19.47
CA GLN A 154 8.29 9.62 -19.81
C GLN A 154 8.27 9.12 -21.26
N ARG A 155 7.08 9.01 -21.88
CA ARG A 155 6.91 8.62 -23.30
C ARG A 155 6.96 9.78 -24.30
N GLY A 156 7.01 11.04 -23.87
CA GLY A 156 6.78 12.17 -24.76
C GLY A 156 7.47 13.48 -24.39
N GLY A 157 8.76 13.44 -24.06
CA GLY A 157 9.62 14.63 -23.95
C GLY A 157 10.22 15.05 -25.30
N GLY A 158 9.39 15.33 -26.30
CA GLY A 158 9.83 15.80 -27.62
C GLY A 158 8.65 16.41 -28.36
N GLY A 159 8.54 17.74 -28.32
CA GLY A 159 7.35 18.45 -28.75
C GLY A 159 6.98 18.27 -30.21
N VAL A 160 5.68 18.13 -30.47
CA VAL A 160 4.98 18.80 -31.58
C VAL A 160 3.59 19.13 -31.09
N ILE A 161 3.23 20.40 -31.25
CA ILE A 161 1.87 20.92 -31.14
C ILE A 161 1.01 20.19 -32.18
N MET A 162 0.06 19.35 -31.73
CA MET A 162 -1.20 19.17 -32.46
C MET A 162 -2.34 19.26 -31.46
N ARG A 163 -2.74 20.50 -31.23
CA ARG A 163 -4.02 20.88 -30.67
C ARG A 163 -5.11 20.48 -31.67
N GLY A 164 -5.64 19.26 -31.54
CA GLY A 164 -6.90 18.86 -32.18
C GLY A 164 -8.08 19.37 -31.35
N PRO A 165 -9.07 20.07 -31.93
CA PRO A 165 -10.21 20.57 -31.20
C PRO A 165 -11.24 19.44 -31.06
N GLY A 166 -11.15 18.67 -29.98
CA GLY A 166 -12.11 17.60 -29.73
C GLY A 166 -11.66 16.75 -28.57
N GLU A 167 -12.56 16.63 -27.60
CA GLU A 167 -12.51 15.75 -26.43
C GLU A 167 -11.74 16.28 -25.22
N THR A 168 -12.53 16.99 -24.42
CA THR A 168 -12.31 17.36 -23.04
C THR A 168 -11.81 16.16 -22.23
N GLN A 169 -10.72 16.37 -21.49
CA GLN A 169 -10.19 15.40 -20.55
C GLN A 169 -11.28 15.09 -19.51
N LEU A 170 -11.47 13.80 -19.27
CA LEU A 170 -12.40 13.24 -18.30
C LEU A 170 -12.06 13.76 -16.89
N GLU A 171 -12.76 14.83 -16.48
CA GLU A 171 -13.10 15.08 -15.09
C GLU A 171 -14.38 14.31 -14.79
N THR A 172 -14.28 13.17 -14.09
CA THR A 172 -15.22 12.72 -13.03
C THR A 172 -14.52 11.61 -12.25
#